data_AF-A0A662MXT2-F1
#
_entry.id   AF-A0A662MXT2-F1
#
_cell.length_a   1.000
_cell.length_b   1.000
_cell.length_c   1.000
_cell.angle_alpha   90.00
_cell.angle_beta   90.00
_cell.angle_gamma   90.00
#
_symmetry.space_group_name_H-M   'P 1'
#
loop_
_entity.id
_entity.type
_entity.pdbx_description
1 polymer ?
#
loop_
_entity_poly.entity_id
_entity_poly.type
_entity_poly.pdbx_seq_one_letter_code
_entity_poly.pdbx_strand_id
1 'polypeptide(L)'
;MELGEVREGKARILVPKAARIYDAPVFYNPAMAFNRDISVLALKVIKPEEALDALSATGVRGIRYALETPVREVWLNDINGEA
;
A
#
# COMPACT_ATOMS: atom_id res chain seq x y z
N MET A 1 5.43 -12.15 15.64
CA MET A 1 5.10 -10.73 15.38
C MET A 1 3.62 -10.55 15.64
N GLU A 2 3.22 -9.54 16.43
CA GLU A 2 1.80 -9.23 16.61
C GLU A 2 1.34 -8.27 15.50
N LEU A 3 0.23 -8.62 14.84
CA LEU A 3 -0.34 -7.83 13.75
C LEU A 3 -1.57 -7.05 14.24
N GLY A 4 -1.76 -5.84 13.72
CA GLY A 4 -2.98 -5.06 13.87
C GLY A 4 -3.65 -4.84 12.52
N GLU A 5 -4.98 -4.87 12.48
CA GLU A 5 -5.74 -4.47 11.29
C GLU A 5 -5.77 -2.93 11.20
N VAL A 6 -5.43 -2.40 10.04
CA VAL A 6 -5.60 -0.99 9.68
C VAL A 6 -6.46 -0.91 8.42
N ARG A 7 -7.34 0.09 8.39
CA ARG A 7 -8.12 0.43 7.21
C ARG A 7 -7.62 1.76 6.63
N GLU A 8 -7.28 1.77 5.36
CA GLU A 8 -6.95 2.98 4.60
C GLU A 8 -7.72 2.98 3.28
N GLY A 9 -8.61 3.94 3.09
CA GLY A 9 -9.54 3.93 1.96
C GLY A 9 -10.42 2.67 1.96
N LYS A 10 -10.36 1.91 0.86
CA LYS A 10 -11.03 0.59 0.76
C LYS A 10 -10.15 -0.58 1.20
N ALA A 11 -8.85 -0.37 1.36
CA ALA A 11 -7.93 -1.42 1.77
C ALA A 11 -8.07 -1.72 3.28
N ARG A 12 -8.06 -3.00 3.60
CA ARG A 12 -7.86 -3.53 4.95
C ARG A 12 -6.60 -4.36 4.93
N ILE A 13 -5.62 -4.00 5.74
CA ILE A 13 -4.31 -4.62 5.76
C ILE A 13 -3.93 -4.98 7.19
N LEU A 14 -3.09 -6.01 7.32
CA LEU A 14 -2.43 -6.31 8.58
C LEU A 14 -1.06 -5.63 8.59
N VAL A 15 -0.79 -4.86 9.64
CA VAL A 15 0.49 -4.19 9.83
C VAL A 15 1.14 -4.66 11.14
N PRO A 16 2.47 -4.79 11.19
CA PRO A 16 3.16 -5.09 12.44
C PRO A 16 2.91 -3.99 13.48
N LYS A 17 2.58 -4.38 14.71
CA LYS A 17 2.54 -3.42 15.82
C LYS A 17 3.97 -3.11 16.25
N ALA A 18 4.34 -1.82 16.21
CA ALA A 18 5.62 -1.33 16.69
C ALA A 18 5.47 0.08 17.29
N ALA A 19 6.37 0.45 18.22
CA ALA A 19 6.34 1.77 18.86
C ALA A 19 6.67 2.91 17.88
N ARG A 20 7.58 2.66 16.93
CA ARG A 20 7.89 3.57 15.83
C ARG A 20 7.76 2.84 14.51
N ILE A 21 7.42 3.58 13.45
CA ILE A 21 7.29 3.03 12.09
C ILE A 21 8.57 2.36 11.57
N TYR A 22 9.74 2.81 12.05
CA TYR A 22 11.05 2.29 11.66
C TYR A 22 11.48 1.04 12.43
N ASP A 23 10.78 0.71 13.53
CA ASP A 23 11.06 -0.49 14.32
C ASP A 23 10.22 -1.68 13.85
N ALA A 24 9.25 -1.44 12.95
CA ALA A 24 8.42 -2.48 12.39
C ALA A 24 9.21 -3.29 11.34
N PRO A 25 9.13 -4.62 11.37
CA PRO A 25 9.78 -5.49 10.38
C PRO A 25 9.25 -5.28 8.95
N VAL A 26 7.99 -4.86 8.82
CA VAL A 26 7.38 -4.44 7.55
C VAL A 26 6.85 -3.03 7.72
N PHE A 27 7.26 -2.13 6.82
CA PHE A 27 7.03 -0.70 6.97
C PHE A 27 5.57 -0.29 6.64
N TYR A 28 4.96 0.46 7.55
CA TYR A 28 3.72 1.20 7.31
C TYR A 28 3.79 2.58 7.98
N ASN A 29 3.60 3.64 7.18
CA ASN A 29 3.51 5.01 7.69
C ASN A 29 2.10 5.58 7.44
N PRO A 30 1.29 5.82 8.48
CA PRO A 30 -0.04 6.41 8.33
C PRO A 30 0.00 7.86 7.82
N ALA A 31 1.08 8.61 8.06
CA ALA A 31 1.23 9.97 7.54
C ALA A 31 1.29 10.04 6.01
N MET A 32 1.60 8.90 5.35
CA MET A 32 1.64 8.80 3.89
C MET A 32 0.27 8.51 3.24
N ALA A 33 -0.82 8.45 4.02
CA ALA A 33 -2.16 8.21 3.48
C ALA A 33 -2.56 9.25 2.42
N PHE A 34 -2.30 10.53 2.68
CA PHE A 34 -2.58 11.61 1.73
C PHE A 34 -1.80 11.45 0.40
N ASN A 35 -0.53 11.05 0.47
CA ASN A 35 0.26 10.79 -0.73
C ASN A 35 -0.37 9.66 -1.57
N ARG A 36 -0.85 8.60 -0.92
CA ARG A 36 -1.53 7.49 -1.58
C ARG A 36 -2.88 7.89 -2.15
N ASP A 37 -3.64 8.77 -1.47
CA ASP A 37 -4.90 9.32 -1.99
C ASP A 37 -4.69 10.07 -3.31
N ILE A 38 -3.68 10.95 -3.37
CA ILE A 38 -3.33 11.68 -4.61
C ILE A 38 -2.95 10.70 -5.72
N SER A 39 -2.19 9.66 -5.40
CA SER A 39 -1.79 8.65 -6.38
C SER A 39 -3.00 7.87 -6.93
N VAL A 40 -3.93 7.45 -6.06
CA VAL A 40 -5.20 6.82 -6.47
C VAL A 40 -6.01 7.74 -7.38
N LEU A 41 -6.11 9.04 -7.06
CA LEU A 41 -6.80 10.01 -7.90
C LEU A 41 -6.12 10.18 -9.27
N ALA A 42 -4.79 10.24 -9.31
CA ALA A 42 -4.03 10.31 -10.56
C ALA A 42 -4.32 9.09 -11.46
N LEU A 43 -4.30 7.88 -10.89
CA LEU A 43 -4.57 6.65 -11.65
C LEU A 43 -6.01 6.56 -12.16
N LYS A 44 -7.00 7.15 -11.46
CA LYS A 44 -8.37 7.26 -11.98
C LYS A 44 -8.50 8.15 -13.22
N VAL A 45 -7.61 9.14 -13.36
CA VAL A 45 -7.60 10.07 -14.49
C VAL A 45 -6.76 9.54 -15.65
N ILE A 46 -5.54 9.08 -15.36
CA ILE A 46 -4.60 8.56 -16.35
C ILE A 46 -5.09 7.23 -16.93
N LYS A 47 -5.70 6.39 -16.09
CA LYS A 47 -6.24 5.06 -16.45
C LYS A 47 -5.21 4.16 -17.14
N PRO A 48 -4.02 3.94 -16.57
CA PRO A 48 -3.09 2.98 -17.14
C PRO A 48 -3.68 1.57 -17.07
N GLU A 49 -3.30 0.70 -18.00
CA GLU A 49 -3.74 -0.71 -17.98
C GLU A 49 -3.06 -1.50 -16.84
N GLU A 50 -1.79 -1.19 -16.60
CA GLU A 50 -0.93 -1.85 -15.63
C GLU A 50 -0.31 -0.84 -14.64
N ALA A 51 -0.07 -1.25 -13.40
CA ALA A 51 0.66 -0.47 -12.41
C ALA A 51 1.66 -1.33 -11.62
N LEU A 52 2.80 -0.75 -11.27
CA LEU A 52 3.81 -1.36 -10.40
C LEU A 52 3.96 -0.55 -9.12
N ASP A 53 3.81 -1.21 -7.98
CA ASP A 53 4.25 -0.73 -6.68
C ASP A 53 5.61 -1.36 -6.35
N ALA A 54 6.69 -0.70 -6.81
CA ALA A 54 8.02 -1.28 -6.85
C ALA A 54 8.66 -1.55 -5.47
N LEU A 55 8.22 -0.83 -4.43
CA LEU A 55 8.71 -0.92 -3.05
C LEU A 55 7.50 -0.93 -2.11
N SER A 56 6.79 -2.04 -2.16
CA SER A 56 5.42 -2.18 -1.66
C SER A 56 5.31 -2.16 -0.14
N ALA A 57 6.34 -2.62 0.58
CA ALA A 57 6.27 -2.93 2.01
C ALA A 57 4.98 -3.71 2.33
N THR A 58 4.09 -3.18 3.17
CA THR A 58 2.76 -3.78 3.45
C THR A 58 1.82 -3.91 2.24
N GLY A 59 2.21 -3.41 1.07
CA GLY A 59 1.44 -3.48 -0.17
C GLY A 59 0.28 -2.49 -0.25
N VAL A 60 0.10 -1.63 0.76
CA VAL A 60 -1.09 -0.77 0.88
C VAL A 60 -1.34 0.11 -0.35
N ARG A 61 -0.28 0.59 -1.03
CA ARG A 61 -0.44 1.42 -2.23
C ARG A 61 -0.95 0.59 -3.40
N GLY A 62 -0.27 -0.50 -3.75
CA GLY A 62 -0.71 -1.42 -4.80
C GLY A 62 -2.11 -2.00 -4.55
N ILE A 63 -2.42 -2.41 -3.32
CA ILE A 63 -3.76 -2.90 -2.94
C ILE A 63 -4.83 -1.82 -3.18
N ARG A 64 -4.56 -0.58 -2.78
CA ARG A 64 -5.50 0.53 -3.04
C ARG A 64 -5.65 0.81 -4.54
N TYR A 65 -4.60 0.66 -5.34
CA TYR A 65 -4.73 0.77 -6.80
C TYR A 65 -5.73 -0.28 -7.34
N ALA A 66 -5.57 -1.54 -6.95
CA ALA A 66 -6.47 -2.61 -7.39
C ALA A 66 -7.93 -2.42 -6.94
N LEU A 67 -8.15 -1.88 -5.73
CA LEU A 67 -9.50 -1.71 -5.15
C LEU A 67 -10.20 -0.41 -5.57
N GLU A 68 -9.44 0.63 -5.90
CA GLU A 68 -9.96 1.99 -6.01
C GLU A 68 -9.80 2.60 -7.41
N THR A 69 -9.09 1.96 -8.34
CA THR A 69 -8.78 2.51 -9.67
C THR A 69 -9.22 1.55 -10.80
N PRO A 70 -9.26 1.98 -12.07
CA PRO A 70 -9.60 1.10 -13.20
C PRO A 70 -8.41 0.29 -13.75
N VAL A 71 -7.27 0.29 -13.07
CA VAL A 71 -6.08 -0.49 -13.46
C VAL A 71 -6.43 -1.98 -13.48
N ARG A 72 -6.03 -2.69 -14.52
CA ARG A 72 -6.39 -4.10 -14.74
C ARG A 72 -5.42 -5.05 -14.07
N GLU A 73 -4.14 -4.68 -14.02
CA GLU A 73 -3.08 -5.50 -13.44
C GLU A 73 -2.19 -4.65 -12.54
N VAL A 74 -2.00 -5.11 -11.30
CA VAL A 74 -1.15 -4.41 -10.32
C VAL A 74 -0.10 -5.36 -9.81
N TRP A 75 1.17 -5.02 -10.03
CA TRP A 75 2.33 -5.74 -9.53
C TRP A 75 2.79 -5.11 -8.23
N LEU A 76 2.99 -5.93 -7.21
CA LEU A 76 3.53 -5.53 -5.92
C LEU A 76 4.88 -6.21 -5.75
N ASN A 77 5.90 -5.44 -5.43
CA ASN A 77 7.25 -5.93 -5.23
C ASN A 77 7.86 -5.35 -3.96
N ASP A 78 8.51 -6.20 -3.17
CA ASP A 78 9.43 -5.78 -2.13
C ASP A 78 10.60 -6.77 -2.08
N ILE A 79 11.78 -6.29 -1.65
CA ILE A 79 12.97 -7.13 -1.52
C ILE A 79 12.99 -7.87 -0.19
N ASN A 80 12.30 -7.34 0.82
CA ASN A 80 12.23 -7.94 2.14
C ASN A 80 11.37 -9.21 2.09
N GLY A 81 11.93 -10.36 2.46
CA GLY A 81 11.22 -11.64 2.48
C GLY A 81 10.10 -11.73 3.54
N GLU A 82 10.02 -10.78 4.47
CA GLU A 82 8.91 -10.66 5.42
C GLU A 82 7.77 -9.74 4.92
N ALA A 83 7.99 -8.99 3.84
CA ALA A 83 7.04 -8.02 3.29
C ALA A 83 6.05 -8.64 2.30
#